data_AF-A0ABC9NLR7-F1
#
_entry.id   AF-A0ABC9NLR7-F1
#
_cell.length_a   1.000
_cell.length_b   1.000
_cell.length_c   1.000
_cell.angle_alpha   90.00
_cell.angle_beta   90.00
_cell.angle_gamma   90.00
#
_symmetry.space_group_name_H-M   'P 1'
#
loop_
_entity.id
_entity.type
_entity.pdbx_description
1 polymer ?
#
loop_
_entity_poly.entity_id
_entity_poly.type
_entity_poly.pdbx_seq_one_letter_code
_entity_poly.pdbx_strand_id
1 'polypeptide(L)'
;MVYEDMEDSTKVLKMFTRSQLHEEVTKEVNCFNQYYGSGSAEKIYSENGDIIGIRMNKVNGESLCNIPSLPVQAEQAIYDMFDRMEQKGILFIDTTDTNVLYDRERNEFYPIDISSYNFSDFSSGDEQVARSYHEGKKELIDEVLSKIE
;
A
#
# COMPACT_ATOMS: atom_id res chain seq x y z
N MET A 1 10.21 7.92 7.98
CA MET A 1 9.30 8.25 9.11
C MET A 1 8.07 8.92 8.54
N VAL A 2 6.89 8.74 9.15
CA VAL A 2 5.63 9.34 8.68
C VAL A 2 5.13 10.33 9.73
N TYR A 3 4.76 11.53 9.29
CA TYR A 3 4.25 12.60 10.15
C TYR A 3 2.91 13.12 9.63
N GLU A 4 2.10 13.70 10.51
CA GLU A 4 0.95 14.48 10.08
C GLU A 4 1.41 15.75 9.37
N ASP A 5 0.67 16.15 8.34
CA ASP A 5 0.88 17.42 7.68
C ASP A 5 0.12 18.52 8.42
N MET A 6 0.86 19.48 8.96
CA MET A 6 0.32 20.56 9.78
C MET A 6 -0.48 21.58 8.96
N GLU A 7 -0.28 21.63 7.63
CA GLU A 7 -1.00 22.55 6.74
C GLU A 7 -2.27 21.91 6.15
N ASP A 8 -2.31 20.58 6.08
CA ASP A 8 -3.44 19.82 5.53
C ASP A 8 -3.65 18.54 6.34
N SER A 9 -4.66 18.53 7.22
CA SER A 9 -4.97 17.37 8.07
C SER A 9 -5.40 16.12 7.29
N THR A 10 -5.68 16.24 5.99
CA THR A 10 -5.99 15.10 5.11
C THR A 10 -4.74 14.46 4.51
N LYS A 11 -3.55 14.97 4.83
CA LYS A 11 -2.27 14.50 4.30
C LYS A 11 -1.31 14.05 5.40
N VAL A 12 -0.34 13.25 5.00
CA VAL A 12 0.82 12.82 5.80
C VAL A 12 2.10 13.01 4.99
N LEU A 13 3.22 13.14 5.70
CA LEU A 13 4.56 13.34 5.14
C LEU A 13 5.44 12.12 5.47
N LYS A 14 5.70 11.25 4.47
CA LYS A 14 6.71 10.19 4.55
C LYS A 14 8.07 10.80 4.24
N MET A 15 8.80 11.18 5.28
CA MET A 15 10.15 11.75 5.16
C MET A 15 11.21 10.64 5.16
N PHE A 16 12.09 10.68 4.17
CA PHE A 16 13.16 9.71 4.02
C PHE A 16 14.32 10.04 4.95
N THR A 17 14.79 9.05 5.71
CA THR A 17 15.95 9.18 6.61
C THR A 17 17.26 8.78 5.91
N ARG A 18 17.16 8.21 4.71
CA ARG A 18 18.27 7.77 3.84
C ARG A 18 17.90 8.09 2.41
N SER A 19 18.90 8.37 1.57
CA SER A 19 18.68 8.58 0.13
C SER A 19 17.94 7.38 -0.48
N GLN A 20 16.91 7.66 -1.26
CA GLN A 20 16.14 6.68 -2.03
C GLN A 20 16.52 6.78 -3.51
N LEU A 21 16.33 5.70 -4.27
CA LEU A 21 16.48 5.77 -5.73
C LEU A 21 15.29 6.52 -6.32
N HIS A 22 15.55 7.41 -7.28
CA HIS A 22 14.50 8.20 -7.93
C HIS A 22 13.40 7.33 -8.52
N GLU A 23 13.78 6.20 -9.12
CA GLU A 23 12.84 5.27 -9.75
C GLU A 23 11.90 4.61 -8.72
N GLU A 24 12.42 4.21 -7.56
CA GLU A 24 11.62 3.60 -6.48
C GLU A 24 10.58 4.57 -5.95
N VAL A 25 10.98 5.82 -5.66
CA VAL A 25 10.02 6.84 -5.20
C VAL A 25 8.99 7.16 -6.28
N THR A 26 9.41 7.17 -7.56
CA THR A 26 8.48 7.39 -8.68
C THR A 26 7.46 6.27 -8.77
N LYS A 27 7.89 5.01 -8.63
CA LYS A 27 7.02 3.85 -8.63
C LYS A 27 6.02 3.89 -7.47
N GLU A 28 6.48 4.21 -6.26
CA GLU A 28 5.62 4.32 -5.07
C GLU A 28 4.54 5.40 -5.27
N VAL A 29 4.93 6.62 -5.66
CA VAL A 29 3.99 7.72 -5.91
C VAL A 29 3.00 7.38 -7.02
N ASN A 30 3.44 6.74 -8.09
CA ASN A 30 2.57 6.32 -9.19
C ASN A 30 1.57 5.25 -8.75
N CYS A 31 2.00 4.23 -8.01
CA CYS A 31 1.13 3.18 -7.51
C CYS A 31 0.10 3.75 -6.53
N PHE A 32 0.51 4.64 -5.63
CA PHE A 32 -0.39 5.30 -4.69
C PHE A 32 -1.45 6.14 -5.41
N ASN A 33 -1.05 6.93 -6.41
CA ASN A 33 -1.98 7.69 -7.25
C ASN A 33 -2.90 6.79 -8.10
N GLN A 34 -2.41 5.64 -8.56
CA GLN A 34 -3.20 4.68 -9.32
C GLN A 34 -4.26 4.04 -8.43
N TYR A 35 -3.91 3.68 -7.19
CA TYR A 35 -4.82 3.07 -6.22
C TYR A 35 -5.82 4.05 -5.60
N TYR A 36 -5.39 5.23 -5.16
CA TYR A 36 -6.26 6.19 -4.45
C TYR A 36 -6.81 7.31 -5.35
N GLY A 37 -6.31 7.44 -6.58
CA GLY A 37 -6.69 8.49 -7.53
C GLY A 37 -5.60 9.54 -7.70
N SER A 38 -5.63 10.24 -8.84
CA SER A 38 -4.63 11.25 -9.19
C SER A 38 -4.56 12.36 -8.12
N GLY A 39 -3.35 12.75 -7.72
CA GLY A 39 -3.11 13.78 -6.68
C GLY A 39 -3.16 13.24 -5.24
N SER A 40 -3.30 11.92 -5.07
CA SER A 40 -3.24 11.28 -3.76
C SER A 40 -1.83 11.24 -3.17
N ALA A 41 -0.79 11.29 -4.00
CA ALA A 41 0.60 11.37 -3.56
C ALA A 41 1.44 12.26 -4.49
N GLU A 42 2.41 12.95 -3.91
CA GLU A 42 3.39 13.78 -4.62
C GLU A 42 4.76 13.74 -3.93
N LYS A 43 5.83 13.95 -4.71
CA LYS A 43 7.20 13.98 -4.20
C LYS A 43 7.48 15.30 -3.50
N ILE A 44 8.20 15.24 -2.39
CA ILE A 44 8.75 16.40 -1.68
C ILE A 44 10.20 16.57 -2.10
N TYR A 45 10.57 17.78 -2.52
CA TYR A 45 11.91 18.12 -2.98
C TYR A 45 12.61 19.06 -2.00
N SER A 46 13.91 18.89 -1.84
CA SER A 46 14.79 19.88 -1.20
C SER A 46 15.02 21.07 -2.14
N GLU A 47 15.60 22.15 -1.60
CA GLU A 47 16.03 23.30 -2.40
C GLU A 47 17.04 22.94 -3.50
N ASN A 48 17.81 21.87 -3.29
CA ASN A 48 18.79 21.37 -4.26
C ASN A 48 18.18 20.44 -5.32
N GLY A 49 16.87 20.17 -5.26
CA GLY A 49 16.16 19.29 -6.19
C GLY A 49 16.22 17.80 -5.84
N ASP A 50 16.77 17.44 -4.68
CA ASP A 50 16.77 16.05 -4.20
C ASP A 50 15.40 15.67 -3.65
N ILE A 51 14.98 14.43 -3.88
CA ILE A 51 13.75 13.90 -3.28
C ILE A 51 14.01 13.60 -1.80
N ILE A 52 13.28 14.25 -0.91
CA ILE A 52 13.41 14.09 0.55
C ILE A 52 12.22 13.40 1.20
N GLY A 53 11.13 13.19 0.46
CA GLY A 53 9.96 12.48 0.97
C GLY A 53 8.82 12.40 -0.02
N ILE A 54 7.68 11.92 0.48
CA ILE A 54 6.40 11.86 -0.22
C ILE A 54 5.35 12.51 0.67
N ARG A 55 4.56 13.43 0.11
CA ARG A 55 3.32 13.93 0.71
C ARG A 55 2.17 13.12 0.11
N MET A 56 1.34 12.50 0.94
CA MET A 56 0.27 11.63 0.46
C MET A 56 -0.99 11.72 1.33
N ASN A 57 -2.12 11.25 0.82
CA ASN A 57 -3.38 11.19 1.56
C ASN A 57 -3.20 10.40 2.85
N LYS A 58 -3.74 10.94 3.94
CA LYS A 58 -3.94 10.19 5.18
C LYS A 58 -5.00 9.14 4.91
N VAL A 59 -4.60 7.89 5.01
CA VAL A 59 -5.48 6.73 4.90
C VAL A 59 -6.05 6.45 6.28
N ASN A 60 -7.37 6.29 6.38
CA ASN A 60 -8.03 5.95 7.63
C ASN A 60 -7.80 4.46 7.96
N GLY A 61 -7.78 4.14 9.25
CA GLY A 61 -7.71 2.76 9.73
C GLY A 61 -6.62 2.55 10.76
N GLU A 62 -6.67 1.37 11.37
CA GLU A 62 -5.66 0.88 12.31
C GLU A 62 -4.75 -0.11 11.59
N SER A 63 -3.45 -0.11 11.91
CA SER A 63 -2.49 -1.05 11.32
C SER A 63 -2.89 -2.48 11.62
N LEU A 64 -2.94 -3.34 10.60
CA LEU A 64 -3.36 -4.74 10.75
C LEU A 64 -2.49 -5.48 11.78
N CYS A 65 -1.18 -5.19 11.83
CA CYS A 65 -0.27 -5.75 12.84
C CYS A 65 -0.68 -5.49 14.30
N ASN A 66 -1.44 -4.42 14.55
CA ASN A 66 -1.88 -4.02 15.90
C ASN A 66 -3.29 -4.54 16.22
N ILE A 67 -4.01 -5.07 15.24
CA ILE A 67 -5.38 -5.56 15.42
C ILE A 67 -5.32 -7.03 15.83
N PRO A 68 -5.80 -7.37 17.05
CA PRO A 68 -5.77 -8.75 17.52
C PRO A 68 -6.94 -9.59 17.00
N SER A 69 -8.08 -8.97 16.70
CA SER A 69 -9.32 -9.64 16.31
C SER A 69 -10.10 -8.80 15.30
N LEU A 70 -10.57 -9.46 14.25
CA LEU A 70 -11.29 -8.93 13.10
C LEU A 70 -12.68 -9.57 13.04
N PRO A 71 -13.70 -8.82 12.58
CA PRO A 71 -15.02 -9.40 12.38
C PRO A 71 -15.05 -10.33 11.16
N VAL A 72 -15.98 -11.27 11.12
CA VAL A 72 -16.17 -12.24 10.01
C VAL A 72 -16.21 -11.58 8.63
N GLN A 73 -16.85 -10.41 8.49
CA GLN A 73 -16.90 -9.70 7.20
C GLN A 73 -15.54 -9.17 6.69
N ALA A 74 -14.48 -9.18 7.50
CA ALA A 74 -13.14 -8.79 7.09
C ALA A 74 -12.54 -9.78 6.06
N GLU A 75 -12.98 -11.04 6.05
CA GLU A 75 -12.57 -12.01 5.02
C GLU A 75 -12.87 -11.47 3.61
N GLN A 76 -14.10 -11.03 3.37
CA GLN A 76 -14.43 -10.47 2.05
C GLN A 76 -13.67 -9.18 1.76
N ALA A 77 -13.45 -8.34 2.78
CA ALA A 77 -12.77 -7.06 2.61
C ALA A 77 -11.32 -7.20 2.14
N ILE A 78 -10.59 -8.24 2.57
CA ILE A 78 -9.22 -8.45 2.13
C ILE A 78 -9.17 -8.94 0.67
N TYR A 79 -10.11 -9.80 0.26
CA TYR A 79 -10.25 -10.17 -1.15
C TYR A 79 -10.58 -8.96 -2.01
N ASP A 80 -11.54 -8.13 -1.58
CA ASP A 80 -11.92 -6.93 -2.31
C ASP A 80 -10.76 -5.92 -2.45
N MET A 81 -9.86 -5.85 -1.46
CA MET A 81 -8.65 -5.01 -1.55
C MET A 81 -7.74 -5.47 -2.69
N PHE A 82 -7.43 -6.77 -2.76
CA PHE A 82 -6.60 -7.33 -3.84
C PHE A 82 -7.30 -7.21 -5.19
N ASP A 83 -8.60 -7.46 -5.28
CA ASP A 83 -9.36 -7.31 -6.52
C ASP A 83 -9.28 -5.87 -7.05
N ARG A 84 -9.40 -4.86 -6.17
CA ARG A 84 -9.22 -3.45 -6.54
C ARG A 84 -7.81 -3.14 -7.04
N MET A 85 -6.78 -3.73 -6.45
CA MET A 85 -5.39 -3.57 -6.91
C MET A 85 -5.18 -4.18 -8.29
N GLU A 86 -5.63 -5.42 -8.47
CA GLU A 86 -5.49 -6.19 -9.70
C GLU A 86 -6.23 -5.55 -10.87
N GLN A 87 -7.46 -5.06 -10.64
CA GLN A 87 -8.22 -4.29 -11.64
C GLN A 87 -7.49 -3.02 -12.10
N LYS A 88 -6.63 -2.48 -11.24
CA LYS A 88 -5.78 -1.33 -11.53
C LYS A 88 -4.42 -1.74 -12.07
N GLY A 89 -4.14 -3.03 -12.28
CA GLY A 89 -2.83 -3.52 -12.74
C GLY A 89 -1.72 -3.41 -11.70
N ILE A 90 -2.07 -3.35 -10.41
CA ILE A 90 -1.13 -3.34 -9.29
C ILE A 90 -1.01 -4.76 -8.74
N LEU A 91 0.20 -5.32 -8.81
CA LEU A 91 0.57 -6.60 -8.24
C LEU A 91 1.36 -6.36 -6.95
N PHE A 92 0.63 -6.14 -5.85
CA PHE A 92 1.18 -5.66 -4.60
C PHE A 92 2.30 -6.56 -4.05
N ILE A 93 3.49 -5.98 -3.87
CA ILE A 93 4.69 -6.72 -3.43
C ILE A 93 4.71 -6.83 -1.91
N ASP A 94 4.63 -5.69 -1.21
CA ASP A 94 4.86 -5.61 0.23
C ASP A 94 3.59 -5.93 1.03
N THR A 95 3.24 -7.20 1.00
CA THR A 95 2.03 -7.78 1.61
C THR A 95 2.16 -8.01 3.12
N THR A 96 3.03 -7.26 3.81
CA THR A 96 3.17 -7.34 5.27
C THR A 96 2.00 -6.65 5.99
N ASP A 97 1.63 -7.14 7.17
CA ASP A 97 0.56 -6.62 8.01
C ASP A 97 0.84 -5.20 8.56
N THR A 98 2.09 -4.74 8.50
CA THR A 98 2.48 -3.35 8.80
C THR A 98 2.15 -2.36 7.68
N ASN A 99 1.92 -2.86 6.47
CA ASN A 99 1.68 -2.03 5.27
C ASN A 99 0.22 -2.01 4.82
N VAL A 100 -0.68 -2.51 5.67
CA VAL A 100 -2.11 -2.49 5.46
C VAL A 100 -2.81 -1.92 6.70
N LEU A 101 -3.68 -0.96 6.48
CA LEU A 101 -4.60 -0.43 7.49
C LEU A 101 -5.97 -1.07 7.30
N TYR A 102 -6.69 -1.31 8.40
CA TYR A 102 -8.08 -1.74 8.37
C TYR A 102 -8.98 -0.66 8.96
N ASP A 103 -9.95 -0.21 8.16
CA ASP A 103 -11.03 0.67 8.60
C ASP A 103 -12.24 -0.18 8.99
N ARG A 104 -12.44 -0.32 10.30
CA ARG A 104 -13.54 -1.11 10.88
C ARG A 104 -14.92 -0.49 10.63
N GLU A 105 -15.02 0.83 10.47
CA GLU A 105 -16.31 1.48 10.21
C GLU A 105 -16.80 1.17 8.79
N ARG A 106 -15.87 1.10 7.83
CA ARG A 106 -16.16 0.80 6.42
C ARG A 106 -16.05 -0.68 6.07
N ASN A 107 -15.40 -1.47 6.92
CA ASN A 107 -14.97 -2.83 6.62
C ASN A 107 -14.10 -2.88 5.34
N GLU A 108 -13.05 -2.07 5.30
CA GLU A 108 -12.14 -1.98 4.16
C GLU A 108 -10.68 -2.07 4.61
N PHE A 109 -9.87 -2.79 3.83
CA PHE A 109 -8.42 -2.76 3.94
C PHE A 109 -7.82 -1.78 2.94
N TYR A 110 -6.80 -1.07 3.40
CA TYR A 110 -6.13 -0.01 2.67
C TYR A 110 -4.61 -0.19 2.70
N PRO A 111 -3.96 -0.39 1.55
CA PRO A 111 -2.51 -0.46 1.46
C PRO A 111 -1.86 0.93 1.59
N ILE A 112 -0.71 1.05 2.27
CA ILE A 112 -0.05 2.36 2.46
C ILE A 112 1.30 2.50 1.77
N ASP A 113 2.12 1.44 1.70
CA ASP A 113 3.42 1.45 1.01
C ASP A 113 3.34 0.64 -0.29
N ILE A 114 2.68 1.22 -1.30
CA ILE A 114 2.29 0.48 -2.50
C ILE A 114 3.45 0.38 -3.49
N SER A 115 3.98 -0.82 -3.64
CA SER A 115 4.88 -1.20 -4.73
C SER A 115 4.29 -2.38 -5.52
N SER A 116 4.58 -2.43 -6.81
CA SER A 116 4.02 -3.42 -7.72
C SER A 116 5.11 -4.18 -8.45
N TYR A 117 4.92 -5.49 -8.63
CA TYR A 117 5.64 -6.23 -9.66
C TYR A 117 5.34 -5.62 -11.03
N ASN A 118 6.27 -5.80 -11.97
CA ASN A 118 6.05 -5.34 -13.32
C ASN A 118 4.97 -6.18 -14.00
N PHE A 119 3.86 -5.53 -14.33
CA PHE A 119 2.70 -6.20 -14.92
C PHE A 119 3.01 -6.86 -16.27
N SER A 120 3.98 -6.32 -17.04
CA SER A 120 4.37 -6.95 -18.31
C SER A 120 4.95 -8.34 -18.11
N ASP A 121 5.75 -8.52 -17.05
CA ASP A 121 6.45 -9.76 -16.76
C ASP A 121 5.47 -10.81 -16.24
N PHE A 122 4.49 -10.38 -15.43
CA PHE A 122 3.38 -11.24 -15.04
C PHE A 122 2.52 -11.65 -16.25
N SER A 123 2.18 -10.71 -17.14
CA SER A 123 1.32 -10.97 -18.31
C SER A 123 1.99 -11.87 -19.36
N SER A 124 3.33 -11.85 -19.43
CA SER A 124 4.10 -12.72 -20.32
C SER A 124 4.26 -14.14 -19.77
N GLY A 125 3.75 -14.40 -18.56
CA GLY A 125 3.77 -15.70 -17.90
C GLY A 125 5.07 -15.98 -17.16
N ASP A 126 5.77 -14.96 -16.66
CA ASP A 126 6.91 -15.17 -15.77
C ASP A 126 6.46 -15.91 -14.50
N GLU A 127 6.83 -17.19 -14.42
CA GLU A 127 6.44 -18.08 -13.32
C GLU A 127 6.99 -17.61 -11.97
N GLN A 128 8.13 -16.93 -11.94
CA GLN A 128 8.72 -16.44 -10.71
C GLN A 128 7.92 -15.26 -10.17
N VAL A 129 7.59 -14.29 -11.03
CA VAL A 129 6.77 -13.13 -10.65
C VAL A 129 5.39 -13.59 -10.21
N ALA A 130 4.76 -14.49 -10.97
CA ALA A 130 3.45 -15.01 -10.62
C ALA A 130 3.45 -15.76 -9.29
N ARG A 131 4.46 -16.62 -9.06
CA ARG A 131 4.59 -17.36 -7.81
C ARG A 131 4.78 -16.41 -6.62
N SER A 132 5.71 -15.48 -6.69
CA SER A 132 5.97 -14.55 -5.58
C SER A 132 4.76 -13.66 -5.28
N TYR A 133 4.04 -13.19 -6.29
CA TYR A 133 2.80 -12.45 -6.09
C TYR A 133 1.73 -13.30 -5.38
N HIS A 134 1.51 -14.53 -5.84
CA HIS A 134 0.51 -15.42 -5.25
C HIS A 134 0.87 -15.86 -3.82
N GLU A 135 2.15 -16.10 -3.54
CA GLU A 135 2.63 -16.44 -2.20
C GLU A 135 2.37 -15.27 -1.22
N GLY A 136 2.81 -14.05 -1.55
CA GLY A 136 2.59 -12.88 -0.69
C GLY A 136 1.11 -12.54 -0.50
N LYS A 137 0.31 -12.58 -1.58
CA LYS A 137 -1.14 -12.39 -1.50
C LYS A 137 -1.78 -13.40 -0.53
N LYS A 138 -1.37 -14.66 -0.62
CA LYS A 138 -1.89 -15.73 0.24
C LYS A 138 -1.48 -15.52 1.70
N GLU A 139 -0.22 -15.20 1.98
CA GLU A 139 0.28 -14.98 3.34
C GLU A 139 -0.51 -13.88 4.06
N LEU A 140 -0.80 -12.77 3.39
CA LEU A 140 -1.59 -11.68 3.98
C LEU A 140 -3.07 -12.05 4.20
N ILE A 141 -3.65 -12.83 3.28
CA ILE A 141 -5.01 -13.36 3.46
C ILE A 141 -5.04 -14.30 4.67
N ASP A 142 -4.10 -15.24 4.76
CA ASP A 142 -4.00 -16.19 5.87
C ASP A 142 -3.81 -15.45 7.21
N GLU A 143 -3.03 -14.35 7.25
CA GLU A 143 -2.88 -13.48 8.43
C GLU A 143 -4.22 -12.84 8.83
N VAL A 144 -4.99 -12.30 7.87
CA VAL A 144 -6.33 -11.75 8.13
C VAL A 144 -7.28 -12.83 8.67
N LEU A 145 -7.32 -13.99 8.02
CA LEU A 145 -8.18 -15.11 8.42
C LEU A 145 -7.85 -15.62 9.83
N SER A 146 -6.57 -15.60 10.22
CA SER A 146 -6.13 -16.02 11.55
C SER A 146 -6.67 -15.14 12.69
N LYS A 147 -7.06 -13.90 12.38
CA LYS A 147 -7.60 -12.92 13.33
C LYS A 147 -9.12 -12.89 13.35
N ILE A 148 -9.83 -13.65 12.52
CA ILE A 148 -11.29 -13.61 12.46
C ILE A 148 -11.93 -14.35 13.64
N GLU A 149 -12.86 -13.67 14.32
CA GLU A 149 -13.70 -14.20 15.41
C GLU A 149 -15.21 -13.97 15.19
#